data_AF-A0A9P6CKT7-F1
#
_entry.id   AF-A0A9P6CKT7-F1
#
_cell.length_a   1.000
_cell.length_b   1.000
_cell.length_c   1.000
_cell.angle_alpha   90.00
_cell.angle_beta   90.00
_cell.angle_gamma   90.00
#
_symmetry.space_group_name_H-M   'P 1'
#
loop_
_entity.id
_entity.type
_entity.pdbx_description
1 polymer ?
#
loop_
_entity_poly.entity_id
_entity_poly.type
_entity_poly.pdbx_seq_one_letter_code
_entity_poly.pdbx_strand_id
1 'polypeptide(L)' 'MLAGVSAQVPEWGQCGGIGWTGPTTCLPGLNCFIRDNYTYTCLRLAAPTTSTDGCSATPTVTAGGPATQA' A
#
# COMPACT_ATOMS: atom_id res chain seq x y z
N MET A 1 29.86 -3.19 12.31
CA MET A 1 28.63 -3.94 12.68
C MET A 1 27.53 -3.42 11.78
N LEU A 2 26.96 -4.28 10.95
CA LEU A 2 26.19 -3.91 9.77
C LEU A 2 24.88 -3.21 10.16
N ALA A 3 24.77 -1.92 9.87
CA ALA A 3 23.50 -1.19 9.93
C ALA A 3 22.52 -1.89 8.98
N GLY A 4 21.40 -2.35 9.53
CA GLY A 4 20.45 -3.23 8.88
C GLY A 4 20.15 -2.77 7.46
N VAL A 5 20.49 -3.62 6.49
CA VAL A 5 19.72 -3.70 5.25
C VAL A 5 18.27 -3.78 5.72
N SER A 6 17.43 -2.81 5.36
CA SER A 6 15.99 -2.92 5.56
C SER A 6 15.54 -4.12 4.75
N ALA A 7 15.61 -5.32 5.34
CA ALA A 7 15.25 -6.56 4.68
C ALA A 7 13.76 -6.48 4.47
N GLN A 8 13.36 -5.98 3.31
CA GLN A 8 11.96 -5.73 3.05
C GLN A 8 11.21 -7.06 3.08
N VAL A 9 10.16 -7.10 3.88
CA VAL A 9 9.40 -8.32 4.12
C VAL A 9 8.56 -8.63 2.88
N PRO A 10 8.70 -9.83 2.29
CA PRO A 10 7.91 -10.23 1.14
C PRO A 10 6.42 -10.36 1.48
N GLU A 11 5.58 -10.50 0.46
CA GLU A 11 4.17 -10.80 0.68
C GLU A 11 4.05 -12.08 1.53
N TRP A 12 3.15 -12.06 2.52
CA TRP A 12 2.94 -13.10 3.54
C TRP A 12 4.03 -13.20 4.61
N GLY A 13 5.09 -12.40 4.55
CA GLY A 13 6.11 -12.36 5.61
C GLY A 13 5.65 -11.60 6.86
N GLN A 14 6.25 -11.91 8.00
CA GLN A 14 6.00 -11.23 9.27
C GLN A 14 6.71 -9.86 9.31
N CYS A 15 5.95 -8.80 9.58
CA CYS A 15 6.42 -7.43 9.66
C CYS A 15 6.27 -6.81 11.05
N GLY A 16 5.78 -7.58 12.03
CA GLY A 16 5.57 -7.04 13.36
C GLY A 16 4.82 -7.98 14.28
N GLY A 17 4.55 -7.45 15.48
CA GLY A 17 3.91 -8.14 16.59
C GLY A 17 4.72 -8.02 17.87
N ILE A 18 4.08 -8.30 19.00
CA ILE A 18 4.74 -8.27 20.30
C ILE A 18 5.94 -9.25 20.29
N GLY A 19 7.14 -8.73 20.57
CA GLY A 19 8.38 -9.50 20.59
C GLY A 19 9.08 -9.69 19.23
N TRP A 20 8.56 -9.12 18.15
CA TRP A 20 9.21 -9.17 16.83
C TRP A 20 10.44 -8.24 16.80
N THR A 21 11.62 -8.81 16.54
CA THR A 21 12.90 -8.08 16.40
C THR A 21 13.42 -8.06 14.95
N GLY A 22 12.65 -8.65 14.04
CA GLY A 22 12.98 -8.71 12.63
C GLY A 22 12.62 -7.44 11.86
N PRO A 23 12.72 -7.48 10.52
CA PRO A 23 12.33 -6.37 9.68
C PRO A 23 10.84 -6.04 9.82
N THR A 24 10.53 -4.74 9.89
CA THR A 24 9.16 -4.23 10.02
C THR A 24 8.65 -3.54 8.76
N THR A 25 9.52 -3.36 7.77
CA THR A 25 9.21 -2.72 6.49
C THR A 25 8.84 -3.77 5.46
N CYS A 26 7.62 -3.72 4.94
CA CYS A 26 7.23 -4.56 3.81
C CYS A 26 7.87 -4.08 2.49
N LEU A 27 7.92 -4.95 1.47
CA LEU A 27 8.25 -4.53 0.09
C LEU A 27 7.31 -3.41 -0.38
N PRO A 28 7.76 -2.52 -1.28
CA PRO A 28 6.92 -1.46 -1.85
C PRO A 28 5.64 -2.05 -2.46
N GLY A 29 4.49 -1.43 -2.15
CA GLY A 29 3.17 -1.90 -2.57
C GLY A 29 2.50 -2.89 -1.60
N LEU A 30 3.20 -3.31 -0.53
CA LEU A 30 2.65 -4.11 0.56
C LEU A 30 2.42 -3.23 1.79
N ASN A 31 1.43 -3.61 2.59
CA ASN A 31 1.16 -3.00 3.88
C ASN A 31 1.19 -4.06 4.98
N CYS A 32 1.65 -3.65 6.17
CA CYS A 32 1.73 -4.51 7.33
C CYS A 32 0.35 -4.57 8.01
N PHE A 33 -0.32 -5.72 7.92
CA PHE A 33 -1.63 -5.93 8.53
C PHE A 33 -1.51 -6.72 9.83
N ILE A 34 -2.16 -6.23 10.88
CA ILE A 34 -2.26 -6.93 12.16
C ILE A 34 -3.18 -8.14 11.97
N ARG A 35 -2.66 -9.36 12.17
CA ARG A 35 -3.47 -10.59 12.16
C ARG A 35 -3.89 -10.96 13.58
N ASP A 36 -2.95 -10.84 14.52
CA ASP A 36 -3.16 -10.99 15.95
C ASP A 36 -2.15 -10.11 16.72
N ASN A 37 -2.17 -10.15 18.05
CA ASN A 37 -1.31 -9.29 18.87
C ASN A 37 0.20 -9.58 18.67
N TYR A 38 0.54 -10.81 18.29
CA TYR A 38 1.92 -11.29 18.17
C TYR A 38 2.39 -11.43 16.72
N THR A 39 1.49 -11.47 15.75
CA THR A 39 1.83 -11.63 14.33
C THR A 39 1.14 -10.62 13.42
N TYR A 40 1.95 -9.80 12.76
CA TYR A 40 1.52 -8.87 11.72
C TYR A 40 2.13 -9.34 10.38
N THR A 41 1.34 -9.37 9.32
CA THR A 41 1.71 -9.94 8.02
C THR A 41 1.68 -8.88 6.91
N CYS A 42 2.69 -8.87 6.04
CA CYS A 42 2.67 -8.03 4.84
C CYS A 42 1.71 -8.58 3.80
N LEU A 43 0.71 -7.78 3.41
CA LEU A 43 -0.24 -8.13 2.36
C LEU A 43 -0.32 -6.97 1.37
N ARG A 44 -0.58 -7.28 0.08
CA ARG A 44 -1.03 -6.25 -0.85
C ARG A 44 -2.39 -5.76 -0.38
N LEU A 45 -2.62 -4.45 -0.40
CA LEU A 45 -4.02 -4.01 -0.49
C LEU A 45 -4.48 -4.56 -1.83
N ALA A 46 -5.55 -5.37 -1.81
CA ALA A 46 -6.30 -5.56 -3.03
C ALA A 46 -6.61 -4.15 -3.54
N ALA A 47 -6.03 -3.77 -4.69
CA ALA A 47 -6.54 -2.62 -5.40
C ALA A 47 -8.06 -2.84 -5.47
N PRO A 48 -8.89 -1.81 -5.22
CA PRO A 48 -10.31 -1.96 -5.51
C PRO A 48 -10.36 -2.51 -6.93
N THR A 49 -10.92 -3.70 -7.09
CA THR A 49 -11.26 -4.20 -8.42
C THR A 49 -12.30 -3.23 -8.92
N THR A 50 -11.86 -2.12 -9.52
CA THR A 50 -12.58 -1.57 -10.66
C THR A 50 -12.54 -2.71 -11.66
N SER A 51 -13.53 -3.61 -11.53
CA SER A 51 -14.03 -4.35 -12.66
C SER A 51 -14.40 -3.27 -13.64
N THR A 52 -13.47 -2.92 -14.52
CA THR A 52 -13.77 -2.15 -15.71
C THR A 52 -14.56 -3.11 -16.58
N ASP A 53 -15.83 -3.30 -16.21
CA ASP A 53 -16.85 -3.67 -17.17
C ASP A 53 -16.74 -2.66 -18.30
N GLY A 54 -16.53 -3.18 -19.51
CA GLY A 54 -16.34 -2.37 -20.69
C GLY A 54 -17.56 -1.54 -20.98
N CYS A 55 -17.57 -0.30 -20.51
CA CYS A 55 -18.09 0.81 -21.27
C CYS A 55 -17.23 2.05 -21.03
N SER A 56 -16.61 2.50 -22.11
CA SER A 56 -15.87 3.75 -22.22
C SER A 56 -16.79 4.93 -21.87
N ALA A 57 -16.81 5.35 -20.62
CA ALA A 57 -17.24 6.69 -20.26
C ALA A 57 -16.08 7.65 -20.56
N THR A 58 -16.21 8.35 -21.69
CA THR A 58 -15.47 9.55 -22.05
C THR A 58 -15.23 10.44 -20.82
N PRO A 59 -14.00 10.91 -20.54
CA PRO A 59 -13.82 11.93 -19.52
C PRO A 59 -14.55 13.19 -19.96
N THR A 60 -15.61 13.53 -19.25
CA THR A 60 -16.30 14.83 -19.36
C THR A 60 -15.26 15.92 -19.15
N VAL A 61 -15.04 16.71 -20.20
CA VAL A 61 -14.27 17.94 -20.13
C VAL A 61 -15.07 18.94 -19.27
N THR A 62 -14.60 19.19 -18.06
CA THR A 62 -14.86 20.46 -17.37
C THR A 62 -13.54 20.98 -16.86
N ALA A 63 -12.72 21.47 -17.79
CA ALA A 63 -11.65 22.39 -17.47
C ALA A 63 -12.30 23.69 -16.96
N GLY A 64 -12.51 23.76 -15.65
CA GLY A 64 -12.66 25.03 -14.95
C GLY A 64 -11.33 25.77 -15.05
N GLY A 65 -11.18 26.57 -16.10
CA GLY A 65 -10.05 27.48 -16.25
C GLY A 65 -10.03 28.52 -15.12
N PRO A 66 -8.86 29.03 -14.74
CA PRO A 66 -8.75 30.10 -13.75
C PRO A 66 -9.16 31.43 -14.39
N ALA A 67 -10.29 32.00 -13.98
CA ALA A 67 -10.62 33.38 -14.29
C ALA A 67 -10.24 34.25 -13.10
N THR A 68 -9.07 34.85 -13.20
CA THR A 68 -8.56 35.94 -12.35
C THR A 68 -9.56 37.10 -12.41
N GLN A 69 -10.00 37.56 -11.24
CA GLN A 69 -10.84 38.74 -11.08
C GLN A 69 -9.95 39.99 -11.12
N ALA A 70 -10.19 40.89 -12.07
CA ALA A 70 -9.69 42.26 -12.13
C ALA A 70 -10.68 43.14 -12.90
#